data_AF-A0A495ZFG7-F1
#
_entry.id   AF-A0A495ZFG7-F1
#
_cell.length_a   1.000
_cell.length_b   1.000
_cell.length_c   1.000
_cell.angle_alpha   90.00
_cell.angle_beta   90.00
_cell.angle_gamma   90.00
#
_symmetry.space_group_name_H-M   'P 1'
#
loop_
_entity.id
_entity.type
_entity.pdbx_description
1 polymer ?
#
loop_
_entity_poly.entity_id
_entity_poly.type
_entity_poly.pdbx_seq_one_letter_code
_entity_poly.pdbx_strand_id
1 'polypeptide(L)'
;MQKDDRVSILSIRRIWIDLALTVFSIQVIVFAVLVIRHEAAKGNGPMETAQVVVVQLAAAMAVAAGTTFILFQGVDFIMFLTQLYKERLERKIQAAKVEGKAEGKVEERELWIEWNNRRLEAEGKGETFNESPPAKPKDSAKLQ
;
A
#
# COMPACT_ATOMS: atom_id res chain seq x y z
N MET A 1 -19.07 -18.12 -14.06
CA MET A 1 -19.12 -16.81 -13.39
C MET A 1 -19.03 -17.07 -11.88
N GLN A 2 -17.81 -17.12 -11.33
CA GLN A 2 -17.62 -17.32 -9.89
C GLN A 2 -18.09 -16.06 -9.18
N LYS A 3 -19.11 -16.22 -8.34
CA LYS A 3 -19.70 -15.16 -7.55
C LYS A 3 -18.62 -14.65 -6.59
N ASP A 4 -18.17 -13.42 -6.76
CA ASP A 4 -17.23 -12.79 -5.84
C ASP A 4 -17.86 -12.75 -4.44
N ASP A 5 -17.45 -13.67 -3.57
CA ASP A 5 -17.84 -13.79 -2.15
C ASP A 5 -17.17 -12.70 -1.29
N ARG A 6 -17.29 -11.46 -1.74
CA ARG A 6 -16.76 -10.27 -1.06
C ARG A 6 -17.94 -9.54 -0.41
N VAL A 7 -17.87 -9.32 0.89
CA VAL A 7 -18.87 -8.51 1.59
C VAL A 7 -18.55 -7.04 1.32
N SER A 8 -19.45 -6.37 0.61
CA SER A 8 -19.21 -5.10 -0.11
C SER A 8 -18.82 -3.89 0.76
N ILE A 9 -18.79 -3.99 2.09
CA ILE A 9 -18.45 -2.87 2.98
C ILE A 9 -16.99 -2.89 3.43
N LEU A 10 -16.28 -4.02 3.33
CA LEU A 10 -14.92 -4.14 3.89
C LEU A 10 -13.87 -4.76 2.95
N SER A 11 -14.21 -5.18 1.74
CA SER A 11 -13.30 -5.92 0.82
C SER A 11 -12.72 -7.24 1.37
N ILE A 12 -13.07 -7.60 2.60
CA ILE A 12 -12.66 -8.82 3.28
C ILE A 12 -13.35 -10.03 2.61
N ARG A 13 -12.57 -11.07 2.31
CA ARG A 13 -13.14 -12.34 1.80
C ARG A 13 -14.01 -12.96 2.89
N ARG A 14 -15.20 -13.43 2.53
CA ARG A 14 -16.16 -14.05 3.47
C ARG A 14 -15.55 -15.12 4.39
N ILE A 15 -14.61 -15.91 3.86
CA ILE A 15 -13.91 -16.96 4.62
C ILE A 15 -13.14 -16.43 5.84
N TRP A 16 -12.63 -15.20 5.79
CA TRP A 16 -11.93 -14.56 6.91
C TRP A 16 -12.91 -14.06 7.97
N ILE A 17 -14.13 -13.69 7.59
CA ILE A 17 -15.18 -13.28 8.53
C ILE A 17 -15.60 -14.48 9.38
N ASP A 18 -15.85 -15.62 8.74
CA ASP A 18 -16.24 -16.85 9.45
C ASP A 18 -15.13 -17.32 10.39
N LEU A 19 -13.87 -17.24 9.96
CA LEU A 19 -12.71 -17.55 10.80
C LEU A 19 -12.55 -16.57 11.97
N ALA A 20 -12.71 -15.26 11.72
CA ALA A 20 -12.64 -14.23 12.76
C ALA A 20 -13.74 -14.40 13.81
N LEU A 21 -14.98 -14.67 13.40
CA LEU A 21 -16.08 -14.97 14.32
C LEU A 21 -15.82 -16.24 15.14
N THR A 22 -15.21 -17.25 14.53
CA THR A 22 -14.82 -18.48 15.23
C THR A 22 -13.77 -18.20 16.31
N VAL A 23 -12.71 -17.45 15.96
CA VAL A 23 -11.66 -17.05 16.93
C VAL A 23 -12.24 -16.19 18.05
N PHE A 24 -13.09 -15.22 17.71
CA PHE A 24 -13.77 -14.38 18.69
C PHE A 24 -14.64 -15.20 19.65
N SER A 25 -15.43 -16.14 19.12
CA SER A 25 -16.26 -17.03 19.94
C SER A 25 -15.40 -17.87 20.90
N ILE A 26 -14.29 -18.45 20.41
CA ILE A 26 -13.36 -19.22 21.25
C ILE A 26 -12.78 -18.34 22.37
N GLN A 27 -12.37 -17.10 22.08
CA GLN A 27 -11.83 -16.18 23.08
C GLN A 27 -12.84 -15.89 24.19
N VAL A 28 -14.10 -15.60 23.82
CA VAL A 28 -15.17 -15.31 24.78
C VAL A 28 -15.48 -16.54 25.64
N ILE A 29 -15.54 -17.74 25.05
CA ILE A 29 -15.79 -18.99 25.78
C ILE A 29 -14.65 -19.28 26.75
N VAL A 30 -13.39 -19.21 26.30
CA VAL A 30 -12.21 -19.44 27.16
C VAL A 30 -12.21 -18.45 28.32
N PHE A 31 -12.47 -17.17 28.07
CA PHE A 31 -12.54 -16.17 29.11
C PHE A 31 -13.68 -16.44 30.10
N ALA A 32 -14.88 -16.78 29.63
CA ALA A 32 -16.02 -17.13 30.48
C ALA A 32 -15.69 -18.29 31.42
N VAL A 33 -15.06 -19.36 30.91
CA VAL A 33 -14.62 -20.51 31.71
C VAL A 33 -13.61 -20.10 32.79
N LEU A 34 -12.65 -19.24 32.45
CA LEU A 34 -11.67 -18.73 33.41
C LEU A 34 -12.32 -17.91 34.53
N VAL A 35 -13.26 -17.02 34.19
CA VAL A 35 -13.98 -16.20 35.18
C VAL A 35 -14.83 -17.06 36.09
N ILE A 36 -15.61 -18.00 35.53
CA ILE A 36 -16.44 -18.91 36.32
C ILE A 36 -15.57 -19.70 37.31
N ARG A 37 -14.44 -20.23 36.84
CA ARG A 37 -13.51 -20.98 37.70
C ARG A 37 -12.88 -20.10 38.78
N HIS A 38 -12.53 -18.86 38.44
CA HIS A 38 -11.94 -17.90 39.38
C HIS A 38 -12.92 -17.47 40.46
N GLU A 39 -14.17 -17.18 40.09
CA GLU A 39 -15.22 -16.78 41.05
C GLU A 39 -15.72 -17.96 41.88
N ALA A 40 -15.83 -19.15 41.30
CA ALA A 40 -16.14 -20.37 42.05
C ALA A 40 -15.09 -20.67 43.12
N ALA A 41 -13.81 -20.37 42.86
CA ALA A 41 -12.73 -20.53 43.84
C ALA A 41 -12.81 -19.52 45.00
N LYS A 42 -13.52 -18.40 44.84
CA LYS A 42 -13.74 -17.41 45.91
C LYS A 42 -14.87 -17.79 46.87
N GLY A 43 -15.68 -18.79 46.52
CA GLY A 43 -16.80 -19.25 47.34
C GLY A 43 -18.02 -18.31 47.32
N ASN A 44 -18.11 -17.42 46.34
CA ASN A 44 -19.25 -16.51 46.18
C ASN A 44 -20.53 -17.29 45.85
N GLY A 45 -21.69 -16.74 46.23
CA GLY A 45 -22.98 -17.34 45.90
C GLY A 45 -23.17 -17.46 44.38
N PRO A 46 -24.00 -18.41 43.90
CA PRO A 46 -24.21 -18.64 42.47
C PRO A 46 -24.77 -17.41 41.75
N MET A 47 -25.59 -16.60 42.43
CA MET A 47 -26.17 -15.38 41.87
C MET A 47 -25.15 -14.24 41.74
N GLU A 48 -24.29 -14.07 42.74
CA GLU A 48 -23.20 -13.07 42.70
C GLU A 48 -22.19 -13.43 41.62
N THR A 49 -21.84 -14.71 41.52
CA THR A 49 -20.99 -15.26 40.45
C THR A 49 -21.56 -14.94 39.08
N ALA A 50 -22.87 -15.15 38.86
CA ALA A 50 -23.51 -14.86 37.59
C ALA A 50 -23.46 -13.37 37.22
N GLN A 51 -23.71 -12.47 38.19
CA GLN A 51 -23.62 -11.02 37.96
C GLN A 51 -22.20 -10.58 37.59
N VAL A 52 -21.20 -11.07 38.33
CA VAL A 52 -19.79 -10.76 38.06
C VAL A 52 -19.37 -11.28 36.69
N VAL A 53 -19.76 -12.50 36.34
CA VAL A 53 -19.48 -13.11 35.03
C VAL A 53 -20.05 -12.25 33.89
N VAL A 54 -21.28 -11.77 34.00
CA VAL A 54 -21.91 -10.93 32.96
C VAL A 54 -21.17 -9.60 32.79
N VAL A 55 -20.82 -8.93 33.89
CA VAL A 55 -20.10 -7.64 33.84
C VAL A 55 -18.69 -7.81 33.26
N GLN A 56 -17.97 -8.87 33.66
CA GLN A 56 -16.63 -9.15 33.15
C GLN A 56 -16.66 -9.60 31.68
N LEU A 57 -17.70 -10.32 31.26
CA LEU A 57 -17.91 -10.68 29.86
C LEU A 57 -18.10 -9.45 28.97
N ALA A 58 -18.83 -8.42 29.44
CA ALA A 58 -19.00 -7.18 28.68
C ALA A 58 -17.67 -6.49 28.39
N ALA A 59 -16.80 -6.37 29.40
CA ALA A 59 -15.46 -5.83 29.23
C ALA A 59 -14.59 -6.73 28.32
N ALA A 60 -14.69 -8.05 28.48
CA ALA A 60 -13.93 -9.00 27.67
C ALA A 60 -14.36 -9.02 26.21
N MET A 61 -15.63 -8.77 25.89
CA MET A 61 -16.09 -8.66 24.51
C MET A 61 -15.39 -7.52 23.77
N ALA A 62 -15.19 -6.37 24.41
CA ALA A 62 -14.46 -5.26 23.80
C ALA A 62 -13.00 -5.63 23.51
N VAL A 63 -12.35 -6.30 24.46
CA VAL A 63 -10.95 -6.76 24.31
C VAL A 63 -10.85 -7.84 23.23
N ALA A 64 -11.76 -8.82 23.21
CA ALA A 64 -11.81 -9.88 22.22
C ALA A 64 -12.07 -9.33 20.81
N ALA A 65 -12.99 -8.36 20.69
CA ALA A 65 -13.28 -7.69 19.43
C ALA A 65 -12.05 -6.92 18.92
N GLY A 66 -11.40 -6.13 19.78
CA GLY A 66 -10.17 -5.42 19.44
C GLY A 66 -9.03 -6.35 19.03
N THR A 67 -8.83 -7.44 19.77
CA THR A 67 -7.78 -8.43 19.48
C THR A 67 -8.03 -9.14 18.15
N THR A 68 -9.28 -9.56 17.91
CA THR A 68 -9.68 -10.18 16.64
C THR A 68 -9.53 -9.20 15.48
N PHE A 69 -9.91 -7.94 15.67
CA PHE A 69 -9.74 -6.90 14.67
C PHE A 69 -8.26 -6.71 14.31
N ILE A 70 -7.36 -6.63 15.29
CA ILE A 70 -5.92 -6.47 15.04
C ILE A 70 -5.35 -7.67 14.28
N LEU A 71 -5.72 -8.89 14.67
CA LEU A 71 -5.20 -10.12 14.04
C LEU A 71 -5.62 -10.26 12.58
N PHE A 72 -6.87 -9.93 12.27
CA PHE A 72 -7.42 -10.15 10.92
C PHE A 72 -7.34 -8.90 10.04
N GLN A 73 -7.62 -7.71 10.56
CA GLN A 73 -7.50 -6.48 9.78
C GLN A 73 -6.08 -5.93 9.69
N GLY A 74 -5.14 -6.37 10.55
CA GLY A 74 -3.76 -5.90 10.49
C GLY A 74 -3.10 -6.16 9.13
N VAL A 75 -3.36 -7.31 8.52
CA VAL A 75 -2.81 -7.66 7.20
C VAL A 75 -3.39 -6.77 6.10
N ASP A 76 -4.72 -6.59 6.09
CA ASP A 76 -5.40 -5.73 5.11
C ASP A 76 -4.97 -4.26 5.29
N PHE A 77 -4.77 -3.81 6.54
CA PHE A 77 -4.26 -2.49 6.85
C PHE A 77 -2.83 -2.29 6.32
N ILE A 78 -1.95 -3.27 6.48
CA ILE A 78 -0.59 -3.23 5.92
C ILE A 78 -0.64 -3.24 4.39
N MET A 79 -1.51 -4.04 3.78
CA MET A 79 -1.68 -4.07 2.32
C MET A 79 -2.20 -2.74 1.79
N PHE A 80 -3.14 -2.11 2.50
CA PHE A 80 -3.67 -0.79 2.19
C PHE A 80 -2.59 0.30 2.32
N LEU A 81 -1.82 0.29 3.41
CA LEU A 81 -0.72 1.24 3.60
C LEU A 81 0.36 1.09 2.51
N THR A 82 0.70 -0.15 2.13
CA THR A 82 1.68 -0.39 1.07
C THR A 82 1.16 0.05 -0.31
N GLN A 83 -0.13 -0.08 -0.60
CA GLN A 83 -0.73 0.49 -1.82
C GLN A 83 -0.60 2.03 -1.85
N LEU A 84 -0.94 2.71 -0.75
CA LEU A 84 -0.77 4.17 -0.66
C LEU A 84 0.67 4.63 -0.86
N TYR A 85 1.65 3.85 -0.37
CA TYR A 85 3.06 4.13 -0.58
C TYR A 85 3.50 3.89 -2.04
N LYS A 86 3.04 2.80 -2.66
CA LYS A 86 3.36 2.50 -4.07
C LYS A 86 2.88 3.59 -5.01
N GLU A 87 1.65 4.10 -4.81
CA GLU A 87 1.13 5.19 -5.64
C GLU A 87 1.99 6.47 -5.57
N ARG A 88 2.49 6.80 -4.38
CA ARG A 88 3.40 7.95 -4.21
C ARG A 88 4.74 7.70 -4.91
N LEU A 89 5.24 6.47 -4.84
CA LEU A 89 6.50 6.09 -5.48
C LEU A 89 6.38 6.14 -7.01
N GLU A 90 5.29 5.62 -7.57
CA GLU A 90 5.03 5.65 -9.01
C GLU A 90 4.90 7.08 -9.52
N ARG A 91 4.21 7.96 -8.78
CA ARG A 91 4.14 9.39 -9.13
C ARG A 91 5.52 10.05 -9.13
N LYS A 92 6.37 9.75 -8.14
CA LYS A 92 7.75 10.27 -8.10
C LYS A 92 8.59 9.75 -9.26
N ILE A 93 8.47 8.46 -9.59
CA ILE A 93 9.19 7.86 -10.72
C ILE A 93 8.71 8.45 -12.05
N GLN A 94 7.41 8.68 -12.20
CA GLN A 94 6.87 9.32 -13.41
C GLN A 94 7.34 10.77 -13.53
N ALA A 95 7.29 11.55 -12.45
CA ALA A 95 7.81 12.91 -12.43
C ALA A 95 9.29 12.95 -12.80
N ALA A 96 10.11 12.11 -12.17
CA ALA A 96 11.54 12.01 -12.47
C ALA A 96 11.82 11.55 -13.92
N LYS A 97 10.99 10.66 -14.48
CA LYS A 97 11.10 10.25 -15.89
C LYS A 97 10.72 11.38 -16.86
N VAL A 98 9.76 12.24 -16.50
CA VAL A 98 9.37 13.38 -17.31
C VAL A 98 10.45 14.45 -17.28
N GLU A 99 10.98 14.74 -16.10
CA GLU A 99 12.08 15.70 -15.89
C GLU A 99 13.35 15.25 -16.62
N GLY A 100 13.79 14.00 -16.43
CA GLY A 100 14.96 13.47 -17.15
C GLY A 100 14.77 13.39 -18.67
N LYS A 101 13.54 13.23 -19.17
CA LYS A 101 13.25 13.34 -20.61
C LYS A 101 13.31 14.79 -21.11
N ALA A 102 12.93 15.75 -20.29
CA ALA A 102 12.99 17.17 -20.64
C ALA A 102 14.45 17.65 -20.66
N GLU A 103 15.21 17.34 -19.61
CA GLU A 103 16.64 17.66 -19.51
C GLU A 103 17.43 17.02 -20.66
N GLY A 104 17.25 15.72 -20.93
CA GLY A 104 17.93 15.06 -22.04
C GLY A 104 17.60 15.65 -23.42
N LYS A 105 16.39 16.17 -23.62
CA LYS A 105 16.02 16.88 -24.86
C LYS A 105 16.66 18.27 -24.97
N VAL A 106 16.86 18.95 -23.84
CA VAL A 106 17.54 20.24 -23.79
C VAL A 106 19.03 20.04 -24.11
N GLU A 107 19.69 19.09 -23.46
CA GLU A 107 21.09 18.75 -23.73
C GLU A 107 21.31 18.34 -25.20
N GLU A 108 20.45 17.46 -25.76
CA GLU A 108 20.54 17.09 -27.17
C GLU A 108 20.39 18.30 -28.11
N ARG A 109 19.48 19.23 -27.78
CA ARG A 109 19.26 20.43 -28.58
C ARG A 109 20.46 21.39 -28.51
N GLU A 110 21.06 21.57 -27.34
CA GLU A 110 22.23 22.42 -27.16
C GLU A 110 23.42 21.91 -27.96
N LEU A 111 23.69 20.60 -27.92
CA LEU A 111 24.74 19.97 -28.73
C LEU A 111 24.55 20.19 -30.24
N TRP A 112 23.29 20.14 -30.71
CA TRP A 112 22.96 20.41 -32.11
C TRP A 112 23.15 21.88 -32.49
N ILE A 113 22.81 22.82 -31.60
CA ILE A 113 23.01 24.25 -31.82
C ILE A 113 24.51 24.56 -31.90
N GLU A 114 25.30 24.04 -30.96
CA GLU A 114 26.75 24.26 -30.94
C GLU A 114 27.43 23.71 -32.19
N TRP A 115 27.09 22.48 -32.60
CA TRP A 115 27.63 21.90 -33.82
C TRP A 115 27.27 22.74 -35.05
N ASN A 116 26.03 23.24 -35.13
CA ASN A 116 25.60 24.05 -36.26
C ASN A 116 26.28 25.42 -36.29
N ASN A 117 26.55 26.02 -35.13
CA ASN A 117 27.33 27.25 -35.03
C ASN A 117 28.76 27.03 -35.54
N ARG A 118 29.44 25.96 -35.12
CA ARG A 118 30.78 25.61 -35.61
C ARG A 118 30.81 25.39 -37.12
N ARG A 119 29.77 24.73 -37.65
CA ARG A 119 29.61 24.54 -39.09
C ARG A 119 29.49 25.88 -39.84
N LEU A 120 28.62 26.78 -39.37
CA LEU A 120 28.39 28.08 -40.00
C LEU A 120 29.63 28.99 -39.93
N GLU A 121 30.39 28.93 -38.84
CA GLU A 121 31.65 29.67 -38.72
C GLU A 121 32.72 29.19 -39.70
N ALA A 122 32.85 27.87 -39.91
CA ALA A 122 33.76 27.30 -40.91
C ALA A 122 33.34 27.69 -42.33
N GLU A 123 32.05 27.67 -42.63
CA GLU A 123 31.49 28.11 -43.92
C GLU A 123 31.75 29.61 -44.16
N GLY A 124 31.60 30.45 -43.13
CA GLY A 124 31.89 31.89 -43.21
C GLY A 124 33.36 32.23 -43.43
N LYS A 125 34.28 31.36 -43.01
CA LYS A 125 35.73 31.48 -43.25
C LYS A 125 36.21 30.83 -44.55
N GLY A 126 35.32 30.11 -45.25
CA GLY A 126 35.66 29.35 -46.45
C GLY A 126 36.47 28.07 -46.17
N GLU A 127 36.44 27.57 -44.94
CA GLU A 127 37.14 26.35 -44.53
C GLU A 127 36.24 25.12 -44.69
N THR A 128 36.81 23.97 -45.07
CA THR A 128 36.08 22.69 -45.15
C THR A 128 35.76 22.16 -43.76
N PHE A 129 34.48 22.12 -43.40
CA PHE A 129 33.99 21.56 -42.13
C PHE A 129 33.90 20.02 -42.20
N ASN A 130 34.78 19.32 -41.46
CA ASN A 130 34.88 17.86 -41.46
C ASN A 130 34.34 17.19 -40.18
N GLU A 131 33.71 17.94 -39.27
CA GLU A 131 33.17 17.38 -38.02
C GLU A 131 31.89 16.59 -38.30
N SER A 132 31.82 15.36 -37.79
CA SER A 132 30.61 14.53 -37.95
C SER A 132 29.44 15.11 -37.15
N PRO A 133 28.21 15.11 -37.70
CA PRO A 133 27.05 15.62 -36.99
C PRO A 133 26.78 14.82 -35.70
N PRO A 134 26.33 15.48 -34.62
CA PRO A 134 25.91 14.80 -33.41
C PRO A 134 24.73 13.86 -33.73
N ALA A 135 24.54 12.85 -32.87
CA ALA A 135 23.47 11.88 -33.05
C ALA A 135 22.13 12.61 -33.23
N LYS A 136 21.36 12.21 -34.25
CA LYS A 136 20.04 12.82 -34.49
C LYS A 136 19.18 12.68 -33.24
N PRO A 137 18.41 13.71 -32.86
CA PRO A 137 17.51 13.61 -31.72
C PRO A 137 16.64 12.38 -31.92
N LYS A 138 16.69 11.44 -30.98
CA LYS A 138 15.82 10.27 -31.07
C LYS A 138 14.41 10.77 -30.82
N ASP A 139 13.66 10.91 -31.90
CA ASP A 139 12.27 11.32 -31.86
C ASP A 139 11.51 10.28 -31.04
N SER A 140 11.34 10.53 -29.75
CA SER A 140 10.78 9.59 -28.78
C SER A 140 9.26 9.41 -28.96
N ALA A 141 8.72 9.73 -30.13
CA ALA A 141 7.31 9.70 -30.51
C ALA A 141 6.91 8.40 -31.25
N LYS A 142 7.83 7.44 -31.43
CA LYS A 142 7.51 6.09 -31.94
C LYS A 142 7.71 5.01 -30.86
N LEU A 143 6.92 5.11 -29.79
CA LEU A 143 6.48 3.94 -29.03
C LEU A 143 4.95 4.03 -29.02
N GLN A 144 4.35 3.51 -30.10
CA GLN A 144 2.95 3.09 -30.13
C GLN A 144 2.80 1.81 -29.32
#